data_AF-A0A163GJF3-F1
#
_entry.id   AF-A0A163GJF3-F1
#
_cell.length_a   1.000
_cell.length_b   1.000
_cell.length_c   1.000
_cell.angle_alpha   90.00
_cell.angle_beta   90.00
_cell.angle_gamma   90.00
#
_symmetry.space_group_name_H-M   'P 1'
#
loop_
_entity.id
_entity.type
_entity.pdbx_description
1 polymer ?
#
loop_
_entity_poly.entity_id
_entity_poly.type
_entity_poly.pdbx_seq_one_letter_code
_entity_poly.pdbx_strand_id
1 'polypeptide(L)'
;MNDIFRKYHLKEPLLRDVLDSSIGFRFPTTKLSVYRYLLNRPVQHVLVDDQLLCKAADDSNWTVIELVKIRGMNTTQRKGYLKGLFSGDPSREETVEIGIHELLSLQRTAAAGQK
;
A
#
# COMPACT_ATOMS: atom_id res chain seq x y z
N MET A 1 17.91 16.56 4.24
CA MET A 1 17.51 17.99 4.11
C MET A 1 16.38 18.22 3.09
N ASN A 2 16.21 17.34 2.08
CA ASN A 2 15.21 17.51 1.00
C ASN A 2 13.77 17.11 1.41
N ASP A 3 13.59 16.04 2.19
CA ASP A 3 12.26 15.47 2.50
C ASP A 3 11.37 16.40 3.36
N ILE A 4 11.95 17.14 4.32
CA ILE A 4 11.21 18.14 5.12
C ILE A 4 10.70 19.26 4.22
N PHE A 5 11.57 19.78 3.34
CA PHE A 5 11.19 20.83 2.42
C PHE A 5 10.05 20.38 1.50
N ARG A 6 10.16 19.18 0.92
CA ARG A 6 9.14 18.62 0.03
C ARG A 6 7.79 18.40 0.72
N LYS A 7 7.79 17.88 1.94
CA LYS A 7 6.57 17.67 2.71
C LYS A 7 5.87 18.98 3.06
N TYR A 8 6.60 19.97 3.58
CA TYR A 8 5.98 21.17 4.14
C TYR A 8 5.80 22.32 3.13
N HIS A 9 6.69 22.43 2.14
CA HIS A 9 6.64 23.50 1.13
C HIS A 9 6.06 23.04 -0.21
N LEU A 10 6.47 21.87 -0.72
CA LEU A 10 5.91 21.33 -1.96
C LEU A 10 4.60 20.54 -1.73
N LYS A 11 4.25 20.28 -0.47
CA LYS A 11 3.07 19.50 -0.05
C LYS A 11 3.02 18.10 -0.69
N GLU A 12 4.18 17.51 -0.96
CA GLU A 12 4.25 16.14 -1.45
C GLU A 12 3.82 15.18 -0.34
N PRO A 13 2.89 14.24 -0.61
CA PRO A 13 2.39 13.31 0.40
C PRO A 13 3.42 12.24 0.72
N LEU A 14 3.37 11.69 1.94
CA LEU A 14 4.11 10.47 2.24
C LEU A 14 3.46 9.28 1.54
N LEU A 15 4.24 8.28 1.14
CA LEU A 15 3.67 7.06 0.55
C LEU A 15 2.64 6.40 1.49
N ARG A 16 2.89 6.42 2.81
CA ARG A 16 1.92 5.94 3.80
C ARG A 16 0.58 6.66 3.69
N ASP A 17 0.59 7.98 3.49
CA ASP A 17 -0.64 8.79 3.36
C ASP A 17 -1.37 8.45 2.05
N VAL A 18 -0.62 8.23 0.96
CA VAL A 18 -1.16 7.79 -0.34
C VAL A 18 -1.82 6.41 -0.21
N LEU A 19 -1.16 5.46 0.46
CA LEU A 19 -1.68 4.11 0.71
C LEU A 19 -2.89 4.13 1.64
N ASP A 20 -2.94 5.02 2.63
CA ASP A 20 -4.09 5.12 3.53
C ASP A 20 -5.31 5.77 2.85
N SER A 21 -5.10 6.84 2.09
CA SER A 21 -6.19 7.74 1.67
C SER A 21 -6.45 7.83 0.17
N SER A 22 -5.44 7.64 -0.68
CA SER A 22 -5.51 7.97 -2.12
C SER A 22 -5.83 6.78 -3.03
N ILE A 23 -5.64 5.54 -2.56
CA ILE A 23 -5.88 4.32 -3.36
C ILE A 23 -7.28 3.69 -3.14
N GLY A 24 -8.19 4.40 -2.48
CA GLY A 24 -9.55 3.95 -2.20
C GLY A 24 -9.61 2.71 -1.30
N PHE A 25 -10.41 1.70 -1.68
CA PHE A 25 -10.57 0.45 -0.93
C PHE A 25 -9.54 -0.63 -1.29
N ARG A 26 -8.48 -0.27 -2.00
CA ARG A 26 -7.47 -1.24 -2.46
C ARG A 26 -6.38 -1.47 -1.41
N PHE A 27 -5.72 -2.62 -1.52
CA PHE A 27 -4.58 -3.04 -0.70
C PHE A 27 -3.34 -3.27 -1.54
N PRO A 28 -2.15 -2.90 -1.04
CA PRO A 28 -0.91 -3.33 -1.65
C PRO A 28 -0.78 -4.85 -1.52
N THR A 29 -0.44 -5.50 -2.63
CA THR A 29 -0.10 -6.94 -2.71
C THR A 29 1.38 -7.17 -2.96
N THR A 30 2.09 -6.13 -3.42
CA THR A 30 3.55 -6.11 -3.37
C THR A 30 3.99 -6.26 -1.91
N LYS A 31 5.02 -7.08 -1.66
CA LYS A 31 5.57 -7.27 -0.31
C LYS A 31 6.03 -5.97 0.31
N LEU A 32 5.74 -5.76 1.59
CA LEU A 32 6.09 -4.51 2.29
C LEU A 32 7.59 -4.21 2.23
N SER A 33 8.44 -5.23 2.27
CA SER A 33 9.90 -5.10 2.18
C SER A 33 10.38 -4.39 0.91
N VAL A 34 9.62 -4.45 -0.18
CA VAL A 34 9.97 -3.84 -1.47
C VAL A 34 9.90 -2.31 -1.42
N TYR A 35 8.93 -1.75 -0.68
CA TYR A 35 8.68 -0.30 -0.64
C TYR A 35 8.74 0.28 0.78
N ARG A 36 9.16 -0.50 1.78
CA ARG A 36 9.25 -0.05 3.19
C ARG A 36 10.04 1.25 3.34
N TYR A 37 11.16 1.36 2.63
CA TYR A 37 12.04 2.53 2.68
C TYR A 37 11.36 3.82 2.17
N LEU A 38 10.29 3.70 1.37
CA LEU A 38 9.52 4.83 0.83
C LEU A 38 8.38 5.28 1.75
N LEU A 39 7.91 4.44 2.69
CA LEU A 39 6.68 4.71 3.46
C LEU A 39 6.65 6.07 4.15
N ASN A 40 7.79 6.49 4.69
CA ASN A 40 7.94 7.72 5.46
C ASN A 40 8.64 8.84 4.67
N ARG A 41 8.74 8.69 3.34
CA ARG A 41 9.33 9.67 2.44
C ARG A 41 8.25 10.36 1.61
N PRO A 42 8.39 11.65 1.30
CA PRO A 42 7.56 12.29 0.29
C PRO A 42 7.77 11.62 -1.06
N VAL A 43 6.66 11.32 -1.76
CA VAL A 43 6.72 10.62 -3.04
C VAL A 43 5.95 11.36 -4.12
N GLN A 44 6.50 11.30 -5.33
CA GLN A 44 5.70 11.46 -6.54
C GLN A 44 4.96 10.15 -6.79
N HIS A 45 3.68 10.22 -7.14
CA HIS A 45 2.87 9.04 -7.37
C HIS A 45 1.88 9.22 -8.51
N VAL A 46 1.57 8.13 -9.20
CA VAL A 46 0.53 8.03 -10.23
C VAL A 46 -0.23 6.72 -10.02
N LEU A 47 -1.55 6.78 -10.06
CA LEU A 47 -2.41 5.61 -10.01
C LEU A 47 -2.85 5.26 -11.44
N VAL A 48 -2.43 4.10 -11.93
CA VAL A 48 -2.81 3.58 -13.25
C VAL A 48 -3.50 2.24 -13.02
N ASP A 49 -4.79 2.15 -13.31
CA ASP A 49 -5.61 0.97 -13.05
C ASP A 49 -5.49 0.47 -11.59
N ASP A 50 -4.89 -0.72 -11.43
CA ASP A 50 -4.63 -1.40 -10.16
C ASP A 50 -3.16 -1.29 -9.74
N GLN A 51 -2.39 -0.35 -10.31
CA GLN A 51 -0.99 -0.11 -9.99
C GLN A 51 -0.79 1.30 -9.42
N LEU A 52 -0.13 1.38 -8.26
CA LEU A 52 0.42 2.62 -7.75
C LEU A 52 1.90 2.69 -8.13
N LEU A 53 2.22 3.57 -9.08
CA LEU A 53 3.59 3.91 -9.41
C LEU A 53 4.02 5.02 -8.46
N CYS A 54 5.10 4.81 -7.71
CA CYS A 54 5.64 5.84 -6.82
C CYS A 54 7.17 5.88 -6.84
N LYS A 55 7.75 7.05 -6.60
CA LYS A 55 9.19 7.21 -6.36
C LYS A 55 9.48 8.34 -5.40
N ALA A 56 10.58 8.22 -4.67
CA ALA A 56 11.14 9.35 -3.95
C ALA A 56 11.77 10.35 -4.94
N ALA A 57 12.00 11.56 -4.45
CA ALA A 57 12.60 12.66 -5.19
C ALA A 57 13.98 12.36 -5.80
N ASP A 58 14.78 11.61 -5.05
CA ASP A 58 16.16 11.27 -5.32
C ASP A 58 16.31 9.87 -5.96
N ASP A 59 15.20 9.14 -6.13
CA ASP A 59 15.19 7.88 -6.85
C ASP A 59 14.99 8.14 -8.35
N SER A 60 15.89 7.55 -9.14
CA SER A 60 15.78 7.52 -10.59
C SER A 60 14.70 6.54 -11.08
N ASN A 61 14.38 5.52 -10.28
CA ASN A 61 13.48 4.43 -10.65
C ASN A 61 12.10 4.56 -10.00
N TRP A 62 11.07 4.22 -10.76
CA TRP A 62 9.71 4.07 -10.23
C TRP A 62 9.55 2.70 -9.56
N THR A 63 8.98 2.69 -8.36
CA THR A 63 8.52 1.48 -7.69
C THR A 63 7.05 1.25 -8.04
N VAL A 64 6.70 0.03 -8.46
CA VAL A 64 5.33 -0.37 -8.76
C VAL A 64 4.76 -1.14 -7.58
N ILE A 65 3.65 -0.65 -7.03
CA ILE A 65 2.90 -1.30 -5.97
C ILE A 65 1.58 -1.80 -6.55
N GLU A 66 1.47 -3.12 -6.67
CA GLU A 66 0.25 -3.78 -7.16
C GLU A 66 -0.84 -3.68 -6.11
N LEU A 67 -2.02 -3.25 -6.53
CA LEU A 67 -3.17 -2.99 -5.69
C LEU A 67 -4.30 -3.97 -6.01
N VAL A 68 -5.08 -4.34 -4.99
CA VAL A 68 -6.24 -5.20 -5.20
C VAL A 68 -7.39 -4.81 -4.30
N LYS A 69 -8.61 -4.99 -4.80
CA LYS A 69 -9.83 -4.84 -4.00
C LYS A 69 -10.24 -6.20 -3.41
N ILE A 70 -10.30 -6.27 -2.08
CA ILE A 70 -10.90 -7.40 -1.36
C ILE A 70 -12.41 -7.17 -1.25
N ARG A 71 -13.22 -8.10 -1.78
CA ARG A 71 -14.68 -8.02 -1.77
C ARG A 71 -15.21 -8.17 -0.35
N GLY A 72 -16.27 -7.41 -0.03
CA GLY A 72 -16.90 -7.44 1.29
C GLY A 72 -16.14 -6.71 2.40
N MET A 73 -14.97 -6.13 2.11
CA MET A 73 -14.21 -5.39 3.11
C MET A 73 -14.69 -3.95 3.25
N ASN A 74 -14.96 -3.52 4.49
CA ASN A 74 -15.36 -2.15 4.81
C ASN A 74 -14.17 -1.25 5.19
N THR A 75 -14.45 0.04 5.36
CA THR A 75 -13.42 1.07 5.67
C THR A 75 -12.69 0.79 6.99
N THR A 76 -13.40 0.34 8.01
CA THR A 76 -12.83 0.08 9.35
C THR A 76 -11.88 -1.11 9.31
N GLN A 77 -12.28 -2.21 8.68
CA GLN A 77 -11.43 -3.38 8.46
C GLN A 77 -10.18 -2.97 7.70
N ARG A 78 -10.34 -2.21 6.61
CA ARG A 78 -9.20 -1.73 5.82
C ARG A 78 -8.21 -0.91 6.62
N LYS A 79 -8.68 0.07 7.38
CA LYS A 79 -7.82 0.86 8.26
C LYS A 79 -7.11 -0.02 9.30
N GLY A 80 -7.77 -1.05 9.81
CA GLY A 80 -7.18 -2.03 10.71
C GLY A 80 -6.01 -2.80 10.07
N TYR A 81 -6.21 -3.33 8.87
CA TYR A 81 -5.17 -4.02 8.10
C TYR A 81 -3.99 -3.08 7.78
N LEU A 82 -4.24 -1.88 7.25
CA LEU A 82 -3.16 -0.93 6.96
C LEU A 82 -2.40 -0.49 8.21
N LYS A 83 -3.10 -0.28 9.34
CA LYS A 83 -2.45 0.05 10.62
C LYS A 83 -1.52 -1.08 11.09
N GLY A 84 -1.91 -2.33 10.87
CA GLY A 84 -1.06 -3.48 11.17
C GLY A 84 0.12 -3.60 10.20
N LEU A 85 -0.11 -3.40 8.91
CA LEU A 85 0.90 -3.46 7.85
C LEU A 85 1.95 -2.35 7.97
N PHE A 86 1.60 -1.21 8.55
CA PHE A 86 2.53 -0.09 8.76
C PHE A 86 2.90 0.13 10.23
N SER A 87 2.77 -0.92 11.05
CA SER A 87 2.95 -0.82 12.49
C SER A 87 4.40 -0.60 12.94
N GLY A 88 5.39 -0.93 12.10
CA GLY A 88 6.80 -0.90 12.45
C GLY A 88 7.28 -2.13 13.24
N ASP A 89 6.37 -3.05 13.60
CA ASP A 89 6.68 -4.33 14.21
C ASP A 89 6.72 -5.43 13.13
N PRO A 90 7.91 -5.99 12.82
CA PRO A 90 8.07 -6.98 11.75
C PRO A 90 7.11 -8.18 11.84
N SER A 91 6.88 -8.68 13.06
CA SER A 91 6.02 -9.87 13.28
C SER A 91 4.56 -9.55 12.96
N ARG A 92 4.10 -8.37 13.39
CA ARG A 92 2.74 -7.91 13.14
C ARG A 92 2.52 -7.59 11.65
N GLU A 93 3.51 -6.98 11.00
CA GLU A 93 3.46 -6.64 9.59
C GLU A 93 3.39 -7.91 8.73
N GLU A 94 4.21 -8.91 9.03
CA GLU A 94 4.19 -10.22 8.35
C GLU A 94 2.85 -10.94 8.55
N THR A 95 2.34 -11.00 9.77
CA THR A 95 1.04 -11.61 10.08
C THR A 95 -0.09 -10.99 9.24
N VAL A 96 -0.05 -9.66 9.09
CA VAL A 96 -1.05 -8.92 8.33
C VAL A 96 -0.90 -9.14 6.83
N GLU A 97 0.34 -9.16 6.31
CA GLU A 97 0.62 -9.46 4.91
C GLU A 97 0.12 -10.87 4.53
N ILE A 98 0.37 -11.87 5.38
CA ILE A 98 -0.17 -13.24 5.25
C ILE A 98 -1.70 -13.22 5.21
N GLY A 99 -2.34 -12.55 6.17
CA GLY A 99 -3.81 -12.48 6.23
C GLY A 99 -4.43 -11.82 5.00
N ILE A 100 -3.80 -10.80 4.43
CA ILE A 100 -4.23 -10.19 3.16
C ILE A 100 -4.14 -11.21 2.02
N HIS A 101 -3.02 -11.95 1.92
CA HIS A 101 -2.84 -12.97 0.89
C HIS A 101 -3.84 -14.14 1.01
N GLU A 102 -4.15 -14.57 2.22
CA GLU A 102 -5.15 -15.62 2.47
C GLU A 102 -6.56 -15.19 2.02
N LEU A 103 -6.99 -13.97 2.38
CA LEU A 103 -8.26 -13.41 1.94
C LEU A 103 -8.37 -13.34 0.41
N LEU A 104 -7.27 -12.95 -0.25
CA LEU A 104 -7.21 -12.90 -1.70
C LEU A 104 -7.29 -14.29 -2.34
N SER A 105 -6.64 -15.28 -1.72
CA SER A 105 -6.71 -16.68 -2.16
C SER A 105 -8.14 -17.21 -2.07
N LEU A 106 -8.80 -17.00 -0.93
CA LEU A 106 -10.20 -17.40 -0.72
C LEU A 106 -11.15 -16.76 -1.73
N GLN A 107 -10.98 -15.47 -2.02
CA GLN A 107 -11.77 -14.77 -3.03
C GLN A 107 -11.60 -15.36 -4.44
N ARG A 108 -10.38 -15.78 -4.80
CA ARG A 108 -10.10 -16.42 -6.10
C ARG A 108 -10.75 -17.79 -6.20
N THR A 109 -10.64 -18.61 -5.15
CA THR A 109 -11.24 -19.94 -5.10
C THR A 109 -12.77 -19.87 -5.17
N ALA A 110 -13.38 -18.93 -4.44
CA ALA A 110 -14.81 -18.69 -4.49
C ALA A 110 -15.29 -18.28 -5.90
N ALA A 111 -14.49 -17.52 -6.65
CA ALA A 111 -14.80 -17.16 -8.03
C ALA A 111 -14.62 -18.32 -9.03
N ALA A 112 -13.71 -19.27 -8.74
CA ALA A 112 -13.47 -20.44 -9.59
C ALA A 112 -14.52 -21.54 -9.42
N GLY A 113 -15.08 -21.71 -8.22
CA GLY A 113 -16.15 -22.69 -7.92
C GLY A 113 -17.56 -22.28 -8.39
N GLN A 114 -17.70 -21.11 -9.02
CA GLN A 114 -18.96 -20.59 -9.58
C GLN A 114 -19.04 -20.68 -11.11
N LYS A 115 -18.11 -21.41 -11.75
CA LYS A 115 -18.11 -21.66 -13.20
C LYS A 115 -18.76 -23.00 -13.55
#